data_AF-A0A2A9MJ24-F1
#
_entry.id   AF-A0A2A9MJ24-F1
#
_cell.length_a   1.000
_cell.length_b   1.000
_cell.length_c   1.000
_cell.angle_alpha   90.00
_cell.angle_beta   90.00
_cell.angle_gamma   90.00
#
_symmetry.space_group_name_H-M   'P 1'
#
loop_
_entity.id
_entity.type
_entity.pdbx_description
1 polymer ?
#
loop_
_entity_poly.entity_id
_entity_poly.type
_entity_poly.pdbx_seq_one_letter_code
_entity_poly.pdbx_strand_id
1 'polypeptide(L)'
;MPSLVSGRHRTSAELQAALKVVNDQLADANDVERPALELVAQKLTEELVEVECELAQQKGSASQAECRQEDSSKQAWEQQQQETATSVPQPPTDARRQSAATGSEEDVNTFLSNLPKVRIEDGVQKYVLIKVDPERGGKQSLKTTLYLVRGNPQAEYHYQCALDTMKELESWGIEAEVQGGGRIECRMSDRQIEIYGHSYQYGRADHSITAQLMKQFFGNDYQVSWGDYGY
;
A
#
# COMPACT_ATOMS: atom_id res chain seq x y z
N MET A 1 25.20 21.48 -28.47
CA MET A 1 24.16 21.59 -29.51
C MET A 1 22.88 21.00 -28.94
N PRO A 2 21.93 21.79 -28.43
CA PRO A 2 20.66 21.26 -27.94
C PRO A 2 19.80 20.86 -29.14
N SER A 3 19.39 19.59 -29.18
CA SER A 3 18.60 19.01 -30.26
C SER A 3 17.17 19.54 -30.23
N LEU A 4 16.76 20.18 -31.33
CA LEU A 4 15.36 20.38 -31.66
C LEU A 4 14.68 19.01 -31.81
N VAL A 5 13.80 18.66 -30.88
CA VAL A 5 12.67 17.77 -31.16
C VAL A 5 11.41 18.62 -31.08
N SER A 6 10.99 19.15 -32.23
CA SER A 6 9.72 19.85 -32.37
C SER A 6 8.59 18.81 -32.50
N GLY A 7 8.34 18.06 -31.43
CA GLY A 7 7.01 17.55 -31.15
C GLY A 7 6.35 18.57 -30.22
N ARG A 8 5.10 18.96 -30.45
CA ARG A 8 4.37 19.78 -29.47
C ARG A 8 4.25 18.97 -28.18
N HIS A 9 5.17 19.16 -27.23
CA HIS A 9 4.99 18.68 -25.87
C HIS A 9 3.72 19.35 -25.35
N ARG A 10 2.70 18.54 -25.06
CA ARG A 10 1.48 19.04 -24.41
C ARG A 10 1.90 19.62 -23.07
N THR A 11 1.40 20.81 -22.76
CA THR A 11 1.66 21.43 -21.46
C THR A 11 0.95 20.64 -20.35
N SER A 12 1.44 20.68 -19.11
CA SER A 12 0.74 20.04 -17.97
C SER A 12 -0.73 20.49 -17.88
N ALA A 13 -1.01 21.77 -18.16
CA ALA A 13 -2.38 22.29 -18.20
C ALA A 13 -3.26 21.66 -19.30
N GLU A 14 -2.71 21.42 -20.49
CA GLU A 14 -3.43 20.74 -21.58
C GLU A 14 -3.68 19.26 -21.26
N LEU A 15 -2.73 18.59 -20.62
CA LEU A 15 -2.88 17.20 -20.16
C LEU A 15 -3.92 17.08 -19.05
N GLN A 16 -3.94 18.01 -18.09
CA GLN A 16 -4.97 18.11 -17.06
C GLN A 16 -6.36 18.33 -17.65
N ALA A 17 -6.47 19.22 -18.65
CA ALA A 17 -7.74 19.46 -19.34
C ALA A 17 -8.22 18.23 -20.12
N ALA A 18 -7.32 17.53 -20.82
CA ALA A 18 -7.64 16.30 -21.54
C ALA A 18 -8.06 15.18 -20.57
N LEU A 19 -7.35 15.01 -19.46
CA LEU A 19 -7.69 14.01 -18.43
C LEU A 19 -9.07 14.26 -17.82
N LYS A 20 -9.41 15.53 -17.58
CA LYS A 20 -10.75 15.90 -17.10
C LYS A 20 -11.85 15.48 -18.09
N VAL A 21 -11.66 15.76 -19.38
CA VAL A 21 -12.62 15.39 -20.43
C VAL A 21 -12.79 13.87 -20.54
N VAL A 22 -11.72 13.09 -20.41
CA VAL A 22 -11.78 11.63 -20.42
C VAL A 22 -12.49 11.08 -19.18
N ASN A 23 -12.25 11.66 -18.00
CA ASN A 23 -12.95 11.28 -16.78
C ASN A 23 -14.45 11.61 -16.83
N ASP A 24 -14.82 12.74 -17.43
CA ASP A 24 -16.23 13.08 -17.66
C ASP A 24 -16.88 12.06 -18.62
N GLN A 25 -16.17 11.62 -19.68
CA GLN A 25 -16.66 10.57 -20.59
C GLN A 25 -16.76 9.19 -19.92
N LEU A 26 -15.85 8.86 -19.00
CA LEU A 26 -15.90 7.61 -18.23
C LEU A 26 -17.12 7.54 -17.31
N ALA A 27 -17.64 8.68 -16.85
CA ALA A 27 -18.84 8.73 -16.01
C ALA A 27 -20.10 8.30 -16.78
N ASP A 28 -20.15 8.57 -18.08
CA ASP A 28 -21.28 8.25 -18.96
C ASP A 28 -21.03 7.04 -19.88
N ALA A 29 -19.88 6.36 -19.75
CA ALA A 29 -19.45 5.29 -20.65
C ALA A 29 -20.19 3.96 -20.43
N ASN A 30 -20.49 3.27 -21.52
CA ASN A 30 -21.02 1.89 -21.51
C ASN A 30 -19.90 0.86 -21.26
N ASP A 31 -20.28 -0.37 -20.87
CA ASP A 31 -19.32 -1.46 -20.56
C ASP A 31 -18.35 -1.80 -21.70
N VAL A 32 -18.70 -1.46 -22.95
CA VAL A 32 -17.85 -1.70 -24.14
C VAL A 32 -16.77 -0.63 -24.30
N GLU A 33 -17.05 0.63 -23.94
CA GLU A 33 -16.17 1.78 -24.20
C GLU A 33 -15.31 2.12 -22.98
N ARG A 34 -15.79 1.78 -21.78
CA ARG A 34 -15.12 2.00 -20.50
C ARG A 34 -13.66 1.50 -20.46
N PRO A 35 -13.31 0.26 -20.89
CA PRO A 35 -11.91 -0.19 -20.82
C PRO A 35 -10.98 0.59 -21.76
N ALA A 36 -11.48 1.04 -22.92
CA ALA A 36 -10.70 1.84 -23.84
C ALA A 36 -10.43 3.25 -23.29
N LEU A 37 -11.45 3.87 -22.68
CA LEU A 37 -11.33 5.19 -22.06
C LEU A 37 -10.44 5.17 -20.80
N GLU A 38 -10.50 4.10 -20.01
CA GLU A 38 -9.63 3.93 -18.83
C GLU A 38 -8.15 3.83 -19.23
N LEU A 39 -7.85 3.11 -20.31
CA LEU A 39 -6.50 3.04 -20.88
C LEU A 39 -6.01 4.42 -21.36
N VAL A 40 -6.90 5.22 -21.96
CA VAL A 40 -6.56 6.60 -22.39
C VAL A 40 -6.30 7.51 -21.18
N ALA A 41 -7.10 7.40 -20.11
CA ALA A 41 -6.90 8.15 -18.87
C ALA A 41 -5.55 7.81 -18.20
N GLN A 42 -5.20 6.53 -18.16
CA GLN A 42 -3.89 6.06 -17.66
C GLN A 42 -2.74 6.68 -18.45
N LYS A 43 -2.77 6.62 -19.79
CA LYS A 43 -1.72 7.20 -20.65
C LYS A 43 -1.58 8.72 -20.48
N LEU A 44 -2.69 9.45 -20.34
CA LEU A 44 -2.65 10.89 -20.10
C LEU A 44 -2.07 11.24 -18.73
N THR A 45 -2.31 10.40 -17.73
CA THR A 45 -1.74 10.56 -16.38
C THR A 45 -0.22 10.33 -16.40
N GLU A 46 0.24 9.31 -17.13
CA GLU A 46 1.67 9.04 -17.33
C GLU A 46 2.37 10.24 -18.03
N GLU A 47 1.81 10.73 -19.14
CA GLU A 47 2.34 11.91 -19.85
C GLU A 47 2.40 13.15 -18.94
N LEU A 48 1.41 13.33 -18.04
CA LEU A 48 1.37 14.46 -17.11
C LEU A 48 2.47 14.38 -16.07
N VAL A 49 2.69 13.19 -15.50
CA VAL A 49 3.76 12.95 -14.51
C VAL A 49 5.14 13.18 -15.12
N GLU A 50 5.36 12.75 -16.37
CA GLU A 50 6.60 12.99 -17.10
C GLU A 50 6.86 14.49 -17.28
N VAL A 51 5.87 15.25 -17.75
CA VAL A 51 5.99 16.70 -17.96
C VAL A 51 6.22 17.44 -16.64
N GLU A 52 5.55 17.05 -15.55
CA GLU A 52 5.78 17.65 -14.23
C GLU A 52 7.18 17.34 -13.68
N CYS A 53 7.69 16.13 -13.91
CA CYS A 53 9.07 15.78 -13.57
C CYS A 53 10.10 16.60 -14.36
N GLU A 54 9.90 16.78 -15.66
CA GLU A 54 10.78 17.60 -16.52
C GLU A 54 10.77 19.07 -16.05
N LEU A 55 9.61 19.62 -15.72
CA LEU A 55 9.48 20.98 -15.18
C LEU A 55 10.17 21.14 -13.82
N ALA A 56 10.09 20.14 -12.95
CA ALA A 56 10.78 20.14 -11.66
C ALA A 56 12.32 20.09 -11.84
N GLN A 57 12.82 19.32 -12.81
CA GLN A 57 14.25 19.23 -13.13
C GLN A 57 14.82 20.53 -13.73
N GLN A 58 14.01 21.24 -14.53
CA GLN A 58 14.37 22.56 -15.06
C GLN A 58 14.39 23.64 -13.96
N LYS A 59 13.51 23.55 -12.95
CA LYS A 59 13.55 24.44 -11.78
C LYS A 59 14.74 24.17 -10.84
N GLY A 60 15.22 22.92 -10.77
CA GLY A 60 16.39 22.54 -9.96
C GLY A 60 17.72 23.08 -10.48
N SER A 61 17.84 23.27 -11.81
CA SER A 61 19.07 23.72 -12.47
C SER A 61 19.20 25.24 -12.62
N ALA A 62 18.13 26.01 -12.34
CA ALA A 62 18.13 27.48 -12.37
C ALA A 62 18.38 28.15 -10.99
N SER A 63 18.63 27.38 -9.93
CA SER A 63 18.78 27.89 -8.55
C SER A 63 20.23 28.15 -8.09
N GLN A 64 21.18 28.22 -9.03
CA GLN A 64 22.52 28.79 -8.82
C GLN A 64 22.84 29.88 -9.85
N ALA A 65 22.01 30.92 -9.94
CA ALA A 65 22.45 32.22 -10.43
C ALA A 65 21.49 33.30 -9.93
N GLU A 66 22.09 34.33 -9.32
CA GLU A 66 21.56 35.65 -9.01
C GLU A 66 20.68 35.87 -7.76
N CYS A 67 21.38 36.43 -6.76
CA CYS A 67 20.85 37.31 -5.73
C CYS A 67 20.31 38.64 -6.31
N ARG A 68 19.31 39.17 -5.59
CA ARG A 68 19.14 40.57 -5.13
C ARG A 68 18.18 41.47 -5.91
N GLN A 69 17.03 41.76 -5.28
CA GLN A 69 16.50 43.08 -4.82
C GLN A 69 14.98 42.94 -4.58
N GLU A 70 14.51 43.06 -3.32
CA GLU A 70 13.81 44.24 -2.74
C GLU A 70 12.47 44.56 -3.44
N ASP A 71 11.35 44.91 -2.81
CA ASP A 71 10.83 44.96 -1.44
C ASP A 71 9.32 45.27 -1.59
N SER A 72 8.52 44.86 -0.61
CA SER A 72 7.26 45.48 -0.15
C SER A 72 6.14 45.84 -1.14
N SER A 73 5.01 45.17 -0.96
CA SER A 73 3.79 45.90 -0.53
C SER A 73 2.89 45.02 0.34
N LYS A 74 2.62 45.56 1.52
CA LYS A 74 1.79 45.05 2.61
C LYS A 74 0.30 45.14 2.26
N GLN A 75 -0.49 44.25 2.87
CA GLN A 75 -1.75 44.47 3.62
C GLN A 75 -2.59 43.16 3.56
N ALA A 76 -3.21 42.63 4.61
CA ALA A 76 -3.46 43.10 5.97
C ALA A 76 -3.74 41.86 6.88
N TRP A 77 -3.16 41.80 8.09
CA TRP A 77 -3.84 41.82 9.41
C TRP A 77 -4.61 40.51 9.70
N GLU A 78 -4.24 39.68 10.67
CA GLU A 78 -4.53 39.92 12.09
C GLU A 78 -3.72 38.97 13.01
N GLN A 79 -2.82 39.57 13.80
CA GLN A 79 -2.51 39.39 15.24
C GLN A 79 -2.60 37.98 15.88
N GLN A 80 -1.48 37.42 16.38
CA GLN A 80 -0.84 37.66 17.69
C GLN A 80 -1.37 36.67 18.76
N GLN A 81 -0.52 35.78 19.29
CA GLN A 81 0.26 36.04 20.51
C GLN A 81 1.62 35.30 20.51
N GLN A 82 2.70 36.07 20.64
CA GLN A 82 3.95 35.69 21.32
C GLN A 82 3.76 36.02 22.83
N GLU A 83 4.51 35.53 23.82
CA GLU A 83 5.97 35.59 24.04
C GLU A 83 6.31 34.61 25.20
N THR A 84 7.51 34.02 25.27
CA THR A 84 8.69 34.47 26.05
C THR A 84 9.60 33.23 26.19
N ALA A 85 10.92 33.22 26.32
CA ALA A 85 12.02 34.13 26.09
C ALA A 85 13.32 33.29 26.15
N THR A 86 14.40 33.81 25.55
CA THR A 86 15.79 33.72 26.04
C THR A 86 16.71 32.56 25.62
N SER A 87 17.84 33.01 25.06
CA SER A 87 19.22 32.50 25.06
C SER A 87 19.73 31.59 23.92
N VAL A 88 20.72 32.14 23.21
CA VAL A 88 21.72 31.45 22.38
C VAL A 88 23.06 31.53 23.14
N PRO A 89 23.84 30.44 23.20
CA PRO A 89 25.12 30.41 22.45
C PRO A 89 25.42 29.04 21.77
N GLN A 90 25.97 29.06 20.55
CA GLN A 90 26.62 27.89 19.88
C GLN A 90 28.13 27.79 20.30
N PRO A 91 28.99 26.83 19.87
CA PRO A 91 28.85 25.57 19.07
C PRO A 91 29.55 24.35 19.81
N PRO A 92 29.83 23.13 19.27
CA PRO A 92 30.59 22.82 18.04
C PRO A 92 30.03 21.69 17.16
N THR A 93 30.63 21.60 15.98
CA THR A 93 30.64 20.50 15.02
C THR A 93 30.58 19.10 15.65
N ASP A 94 29.62 18.27 15.25
CA ASP A 94 29.93 16.89 14.88
C ASP A 94 28.84 16.23 14.03
N ALA A 95 29.31 15.38 13.12
CA ALA A 95 28.52 14.63 12.19
C ALA A 95 27.51 13.70 12.89
N ARG A 96 26.22 13.79 12.55
CA ARG A 96 25.34 12.62 12.63
C ARG A 96 24.13 12.74 11.71
N ARG A 97 24.37 12.39 10.45
CA ARG A 97 23.34 11.87 9.55
C ARG A 97 22.82 10.57 10.18
N GLN A 98 21.72 10.64 10.94
CA GLN A 98 21.06 9.43 11.44
C GLN A 98 20.10 8.94 10.38
N SER A 99 20.57 7.92 9.68
CA SER A 99 19.81 6.97 8.87
C SER A 99 18.58 6.46 9.63
N ALA A 100 17.40 6.72 9.08
CA ALA A 100 16.16 6.10 9.51
C ALA A 100 16.11 4.65 9.00
N ALA A 101 15.92 3.72 9.95
CA ALA A 101 15.42 2.36 9.83
C ALA A 101 15.93 1.50 8.65
N THR A 102 17.12 0.94 8.80
CA THR A 102 17.47 -0.33 8.16
C THR A 102 17.56 -1.39 9.25
N GLY A 103 16.44 -2.07 9.53
CA GLY A 103 16.53 -3.38 10.17
C GLY A 103 17.38 -4.28 9.28
N SER A 104 18.28 -5.07 9.86
CA SER A 104 19.14 -5.93 9.06
C SER A 104 18.27 -6.99 8.36
N GLU A 105 18.67 -7.46 7.17
CA GLU A 105 17.91 -8.48 6.42
C GLU A 105 17.64 -9.74 7.28
N GLU A 106 18.56 -10.03 8.21
CA GLU A 106 18.48 -11.12 9.17
C GLU A 106 17.35 -10.91 10.20
N ASP A 107 17.11 -9.68 10.65
CA ASP A 107 16.02 -9.35 11.59
C ASP A 107 14.65 -9.57 10.93
N VAL A 108 14.51 -9.19 9.66
CA VAL A 108 13.26 -9.35 8.89
C VAL A 108 12.95 -10.83 8.67
N ASN A 109 13.95 -11.62 8.29
CA ASN A 109 13.78 -13.06 8.11
C ASN A 109 13.48 -13.78 9.44
N THR A 110 14.11 -13.32 10.53
CA THR A 110 13.80 -13.79 11.88
C THR A 110 12.38 -13.43 12.29
N PHE A 111 11.92 -12.23 11.98
CA PHE A 111 10.54 -11.81 12.21
C PHE A 111 9.53 -12.68 11.45
N LEU A 112 9.75 -12.87 10.14
CA LEU A 112 8.86 -13.66 9.27
C LEU A 112 8.80 -15.14 9.67
N SER A 113 9.91 -15.71 10.12
CA SER A 113 9.95 -17.09 10.62
C SER A 113 9.25 -17.26 11.96
N ASN A 114 9.27 -16.23 12.82
CA ASN A 114 8.56 -16.21 14.10
C ASN A 114 7.08 -15.81 13.97
N LEU A 115 6.68 -15.22 12.85
CA LEU A 115 5.31 -14.77 12.63
C LEU A 115 4.36 -15.98 12.53
N PRO A 116 3.29 -16.04 13.33
CA PRO A 116 2.33 -17.15 13.26
C PRO A 116 1.63 -17.14 11.90
N LYS A 117 1.72 -18.26 11.16
CA LYS A 117 1.08 -18.39 9.84
C LYS A 117 -0.44 -18.36 9.92
N VAL A 118 -1.00 -18.88 11.01
CA VAL A 118 -2.44 -18.95 11.25
C VAL A 118 -2.76 -18.22 12.56
N ARG A 119 -3.71 -17.29 12.51
CA ARG A 119 -4.35 -16.69 13.69
C ARG A 119 -5.87 -16.78 13.50
N ILE A 120 -6.51 -17.68 14.22
CA ILE A 120 -7.96 -17.89 14.22
C ILE A 120 -8.44 -18.25 15.63
N GLU A 121 -9.70 -18.00 15.92
CA GLU A 121 -10.34 -18.35 17.19
C GLU A 121 -11.46 -19.39 17.00
N ASP A 122 -11.99 -19.91 18.10
CA ASP A 122 -13.15 -20.81 18.09
C ASP A 122 -14.44 -20.07 17.68
N GLY A 123 -15.31 -20.77 16.96
CA GLY A 123 -16.57 -20.25 16.42
C GLY A 123 -16.52 -19.89 14.94
N VAL A 124 -17.58 -19.20 14.50
CA VAL A 124 -17.74 -18.75 13.11
C VAL A 124 -17.15 -17.35 12.97
N GLN A 125 -16.18 -17.18 12.08
CA GLN A 125 -15.49 -15.92 11.86
C GLN A 125 -15.25 -15.62 10.38
N LYS A 126 -15.07 -14.33 10.07
CA LYS A 126 -14.55 -13.92 8.75
C LYS A 126 -13.04 -14.12 8.75
N TYR A 127 -12.49 -14.39 7.57
CA TYR A 127 -11.05 -14.53 7.42
C TYR A 127 -10.54 -13.96 6.10
N VAL A 128 -9.26 -13.62 6.09
CA VAL A 128 -8.51 -13.19 4.91
C VAL A 128 -7.28 -14.06 4.70
N LEU A 129 -6.92 -14.26 3.44
CA LEU A 129 -5.66 -14.87 3.02
C LEU A 129 -4.72 -13.76 2.56
N ILE A 130 -3.60 -13.61 3.24
CA ILE A 130 -2.57 -12.61 2.94
C ILE A 130 -1.38 -13.32 2.32
N LYS A 131 -0.89 -12.82 1.20
CA LYS A 131 0.32 -13.30 0.52
C LYS A 131 1.42 -12.28 0.72
N VAL A 132 2.59 -12.77 1.12
CA VAL A 132 3.81 -11.98 1.27
C VAL A 132 4.76 -12.42 0.16
N ASP A 133 5.03 -11.51 -0.77
CA ASP A 133 5.83 -11.81 -1.96
C ASP A 133 7.30 -11.42 -1.76
N PRO A 134 8.24 -12.32 -2.12
CA PRO A 134 9.66 -12.07 -1.95
C PRO A 134 10.22 -10.97 -2.85
N GLU A 135 9.61 -10.73 -4.01
CA GLU A 135 10.16 -9.86 -5.05
C GLU A 135 9.61 -8.44 -5.03
N ARG A 136 8.48 -8.20 -4.33
CA ARG A 136 7.83 -6.88 -4.26
C ARG A 136 8.58 -5.90 -3.36
N GLY A 137 9.30 -6.42 -2.36
CA GLY A 137 9.98 -5.64 -1.33
C GLY A 137 11.38 -5.11 -1.65
N GLY A 138 11.82 -5.07 -2.92
CA GLY A 138 13.00 -4.34 -3.46
C GLY A 138 14.39 -4.48 -2.81
N LYS A 139 14.50 -5.11 -1.64
CA LYS A 139 15.65 -5.09 -0.71
C LYS A 139 15.72 -6.32 0.19
N GLN A 140 14.80 -7.29 0.12
CA GLN A 140 14.74 -8.40 1.07
C GLN A 140 14.39 -9.71 0.37
N SER A 141 15.33 -10.64 0.32
CA SER A 141 15.16 -11.93 -0.34
C SER A 141 14.45 -12.92 0.59
N LEU A 142 13.12 -12.90 0.62
CA LEU A 142 12.36 -14.07 1.07
C LEU A 142 12.66 -15.22 0.11
N LYS A 143 12.99 -16.41 0.63
CA LYS A 143 13.27 -17.58 -0.22
C LYS A 143 12.02 -18.10 -0.95
N THR A 144 10.84 -17.81 -0.43
CA THR A 144 9.57 -18.36 -0.93
C THR A 144 8.42 -17.44 -0.55
N THR A 145 7.37 -17.41 -1.38
CA THR A 145 6.09 -16.78 -1.05
C THR A 145 5.53 -17.36 0.25
N LEU A 146 5.13 -16.48 1.17
CA LEU A 146 4.47 -16.87 2.41
C LEU A 146 2.98 -16.54 2.35
N TYR A 147 2.17 -17.44 2.89
CA TYR A 147 0.73 -17.24 3.04
C TYR A 147 0.38 -17.20 4.53
N LEU A 148 -0.40 -16.18 4.91
CA LEU A 148 -0.88 -15.96 6.27
C LEU A 148 -2.41 -16.00 6.27
N VAL A 149 -2.98 -16.71 7.24
CA VAL A 149 -4.42 -16.72 7.49
C VAL A 149 -4.71 -15.91 8.73
N ARG A 150 -5.61 -14.95 8.61
CA ARG A 150 -6.08 -14.10 9.71
C ARG A 150 -7.60 -14.15 9.78
N GLY A 151 -8.12 -14.60 10.91
CA GLY A 151 -9.55 -14.59 11.22
C GLY A 151 -9.81 -13.98 12.59
N ASN A 152 -10.95 -13.32 12.72
CA ASN A 152 -11.39 -12.74 13.99
C ASN A 152 -12.93 -12.86 14.10
N PRO A 153 -13.47 -13.51 15.15
CA PRO A 153 -14.92 -13.65 15.34
C PRO A 153 -15.65 -12.32 15.56
N GLN A 154 -14.95 -11.32 16.11
CA GLN A 154 -15.49 -9.98 16.36
C GLN A 154 -15.42 -9.08 15.13
N ALA A 155 -14.76 -9.50 14.04
CA ALA A 155 -14.65 -8.69 12.84
C ALA A 155 -15.99 -8.63 12.08
N GLU A 156 -16.50 -7.42 11.94
CA GLU A 156 -17.67 -7.14 11.11
C GLU A 156 -17.32 -7.23 9.62
N TYR A 157 -16.07 -6.93 9.24
CA TYR A 157 -15.61 -6.94 7.86
C TYR A 157 -14.25 -7.61 7.67
N HIS A 158 -13.99 -8.13 6.47
CA HIS A 158 -12.74 -8.80 6.13
C HIS A 158 -11.49 -7.92 6.31
N TYR A 159 -11.57 -6.62 6.00
CA TYR A 159 -10.41 -5.72 6.11
C TYR A 159 -9.90 -5.59 7.56
N GLN A 160 -10.79 -5.72 8.55
CA GLN A 160 -10.42 -5.66 9.97
C GLN A 160 -9.52 -6.84 10.37
N CYS A 161 -9.69 -8.00 9.72
CA CYS A 161 -8.83 -9.17 9.94
C CYS A 161 -7.41 -8.96 9.38
N ALA A 162 -7.28 -8.15 8.32
CA ALA A 162 -5.99 -7.87 7.69
C ALA A 162 -5.22 -6.73 8.36
N LEU A 163 -5.94 -5.72 8.86
CA LEU A 163 -5.40 -4.41 9.24
C LEU A 163 -4.14 -4.47 10.12
N ASP A 164 -4.20 -5.21 11.22
CA ASP A 164 -3.09 -5.27 12.18
C ASP A 164 -1.87 -5.99 11.60
N THR A 165 -2.11 -7.07 10.85
CA THR A 165 -1.02 -7.83 10.22
C THR A 165 -0.37 -7.04 9.07
N MET A 166 -1.17 -6.33 8.28
CA MET A 166 -0.66 -5.48 7.19
C MET A 166 0.19 -4.32 7.75
N LYS A 167 -0.29 -3.63 8.79
CA LYS A 167 0.46 -2.59 9.49
C LYS A 167 1.76 -3.11 10.09
N GLU A 168 1.72 -4.30 10.69
CA GLU A 168 2.90 -4.97 11.24
C GLU A 168 3.93 -5.21 10.11
N LEU A 169 3.51 -5.83 8.99
CA LEU A 169 4.37 -6.09 7.84
C LEU A 169 4.94 -4.81 7.22
N GLU A 170 4.12 -3.78 7.03
CA GLU A 170 4.54 -2.46 6.52
C GLU A 170 5.57 -1.78 7.42
N SER A 171 5.44 -1.92 8.75
CA SER A 171 6.41 -1.36 9.71
C SER A 171 7.80 -1.99 9.59
N TRP A 172 7.86 -3.23 9.09
CA TRP A 172 9.10 -3.95 8.77
C TRP A 172 9.55 -3.73 7.32
N GLY A 173 8.84 -2.91 6.54
CA GLY A 173 9.12 -2.67 5.13
C GLY A 173 8.80 -3.88 4.23
N ILE A 174 7.95 -4.79 4.70
CA ILE A 174 7.51 -5.97 3.95
C ILE A 174 6.22 -5.61 3.22
N GLU A 175 6.21 -5.82 1.90
CA GLU A 175 5.01 -5.67 1.10
C GLU A 175 4.19 -6.96 1.10
N ALA A 176 2.89 -6.83 1.35
CA ALA A 176 1.95 -7.92 1.40
C ALA A 176 0.66 -7.57 0.65
N GLU A 177 -0.03 -8.58 0.16
CA GLU A 177 -1.25 -8.43 -0.62
C GLU A 177 -2.35 -9.35 -0.08
N VAL A 178 -3.57 -8.83 0.04
CA VAL A 178 -4.74 -9.65 0.39
C VAL A 178 -5.22 -10.37 -0.87
N GLN A 179 -5.09 -11.70 -0.91
CA GLN A 179 -5.48 -12.54 -2.06
C GLN A 179 -6.97 -12.89 -2.08
N GLY A 180 -7.72 -12.50 -1.05
CA GLY A 180 -9.13 -12.77 -0.92
C GLY A 180 -9.54 -13.07 0.51
N GLY A 181 -10.80 -13.45 0.70
CA GLY A 181 -11.29 -13.92 1.99
C GLY A 181 -12.47 -14.87 1.88
N GLY A 182 -13.06 -15.14 3.04
CA GLY A 182 -14.25 -15.98 3.20
C GLY A 182 -14.67 -16.07 4.66
N ARG A 183 -15.23 -17.22 5.04
CA ARG A 183 -15.64 -17.56 6.41
C ARG A 183 -14.97 -18.86 6.82
N ILE A 184 -14.64 -18.95 8.11
CA ILE A 184 -14.15 -20.16 8.75
C ILE A 184 -15.06 -20.45 9.93
N GLU A 185 -15.58 -21.65 9.98
CA GLU A 185 -16.15 -22.21 11.20
C GLU A 185 -15.09 -23.11 11.84
N CYS A 186 -14.58 -22.69 12.99
CA CYS A 186 -13.63 -23.47 13.76
C CYS A 186 -14.34 -24.01 14.99
N ARG A 187 -14.47 -25.34 15.09
CA ARG A 187 -15.00 -26.02 16.27
C ARG A 187 -13.85 -26.74 16.95
N MET A 188 -13.19 -26.08 17.89
CA MET A 188 -12.04 -26.63 18.61
C MET A 188 -12.43 -27.87 19.42
N SER A 189 -13.64 -27.89 19.99
CA SER A 189 -14.17 -29.02 20.77
C SER A 189 -14.34 -30.28 19.91
N ASP A 190 -14.84 -30.12 18.69
CA ASP A 190 -15.10 -31.24 17.75
C ASP A 190 -13.89 -31.54 16.86
N ARG A 191 -12.83 -30.72 16.96
CA ARG A 191 -11.66 -30.74 16.06
C ARG A 191 -12.05 -30.64 14.58
N GLN A 192 -13.03 -29.80 14.29
CA GLN A 192 -13.55 -29.60 12.93
C GLN A 192 -13.32 -28.16 12.47
N ILE A 193 -12.88 -28.01 11.22
CA ILE A 193 -12.68 -26.71 10.58
C ILE A 193 -13.33 -26.77 9.20
N GLU A 194 -14.27 -25.86 8.96
CA GLU A 194 -14.92 -25.71 7.66
C GLU A 194 -14.63 -24.32 7.08
N ILE A 195 -14.12 -24.29 5.85
CA ILE A 195 -13.71 -23.06 5.15
C ILE A 195 -14.58 -22.86 3.91
N TYR A 196 -15.24 -21.72 3.80
CA TYR A 196 -16.23 -21.48 2.75
C TYR A 196 -16.47 -19.99 2.49
N GLY A 197 -17.32 -19.66 1.53
CA GLY A 197 -17.77 -18.30 1.23
C GLY A 197 -16.73 -17.44 0.50
N HIS A 198 -16.94 -16.13 0.50
CA HIS A 198 -16.05 -15.16 -0.14
C HIS A 198 -16.01 -13.83 0.61
N SER A 199 -15.10 -12.94 0.23
CA SER A 199 -15.13 -11.54 0.66
C SER A 199 -15.76 -10.67 -0.43
N TYR A 200 -16.62 -9.73 -0.03
CA TYR A 200 -17.15 -8.73 -0.96
C TYR A 200 -16.07 -7.80 -1.50
N GLN A 201 -15.17 -7.34 -0.63
CA GLN A 201 -14.13 -6.38 -1.02
C GLN A 201 -12.97 -7.05 -1.74
N TYR A 202 -12.57 -8.25 -1.31
CA TYR A 202 -11.35 -8.91 -1.79
C TYR A 202 -11.61 -10.11 -2.70
N GLY A 203 -12.88 -10.47 -2.93
CA GLY A 203 -13.24 -11.68 -3.64
C GLY A 203 -12.99 -12.96 -2.83
N ARG A 204 -13.06 -14.09 -3.53
CA ARG A 204 -12.88 -15.42 -2.93
C ARG A 204 -11.39 -15.75 -2.82
N ALA A 205 -10.95 -16.13 -1.61
CA ALA A 205 -9.60 -16.66 -1.41
C ALA A 205 -9.43 -18.05 -2.04
N ASP A 206 -8.19 -18.51 -2.15
CA ASP A 206 -7.91 -19.93 -2.37
C ASP A 206 -8.09 -20.70 -1.05
N HIS A 207 -9.27 -21.31 -0.91
CA HIS A 207 -9.63 -22.06 0.29
C HIS A 207 -8.79 -23.32 0.44
N SER A 208 -8.21 -23.84 -0.65
CA SER A 208 -7.34 -25.02 -0.61
C SER A 208 -6.00 -24.70 0.07
N ILE A 209 -5.42 -23.54 -0.21
CA ILE A 209 -4.21 -23.04 0.47
C ILE A 209 -4.51 -22.81 1.95
N THR A 210 -5.64 -22.18 2.25
CA THR A 210 -6.09 -21.95 3.63
C THR A 210 -6.24 -23.28 4.38
N ALA A 211 -6.87 -24.29 3.77
CA ALA A 211 -7.04 -25.61 4.38
C ALA A 211 -5.69 -26.31 4.63
N GLN A 212 -4.74 -26.17 3.72
CA GLN A 212 -3.39 -26.73 3.89
C GLN A 212 -2.67 -26.08 5.09
N LEU A 213 -2.75 -24.76 5.24
CA LEU A 213 -2.16 -24.05 6.37
C LEU A 213 -2.81 -24.43 7.70
N MET A 214 -4.13 -24.62 7.71
CA MET A 214 -4.85 -25.10 8.90
C MET A 214 -4.40 -26.49 9.31
N LYS A 215 -4.29 -27.43 8.36
CA LYS A 215 -3.79 -28.79 8.63
C LYS A 215 -2.37 -28.78 9.17
N GLN A 216 -1.50 -27.91 8.65
CA GLN A 216 -0.13 -27.75 9.16
C GLN A 216 -0.09 -27.18 10.58
N PHE A 217 -1.01 -26.26 10.91
CA PHE A 217 -1.05 -25.59 12.21
C PHE A 217 -1.68 -26.45 13.32
N PHE A 218 -2.82 -27.08 13.05
CA PHE A 218 -3.56 -27.90 14.02
C PHE A 218 -3.13 -29.37 14.04
N GLY A 219 -2.42 -29.83 13.01
CA GLY A 219 -2.02 -31.22 12.84
C GLY A 219 -3.12 -32.11 12.26
N ASN A 220 -2.84 -33.41 12.19
CA ASN A 220 -3.69 -34.40 11.53
C ASN A 220 -4.97 -34.76 12.32
N ASP A 221 -5.07 -34.31 13.56
CA ASP A 221 -6.21 -34.60 14.43
C ASP A 221 -7.45 -33.78 14.08
N TYR A 222 -7.28 -32.69 13.32
CA TYR A 222 -8.36 -31.81 12.91
C TYR A 222 -8.87 -32.19 11.53
N GLN A 223 -10.18 -32.37 11.44
CA GLN A 223 -10.86 -32.55 10.16
C GLN A 223 -11.08 -31.19 9.51
N VAL A 224 -10.26 -30.88 8.51
CA VAL A 224 -10.36 -29.64 7.73
C VAL A 224 -11.05 -29.92 6.40
N SER A 225 -12.23 -29.33 6.20
CA SER A 225 -12.98 -29.30 4.96
C SER A 225 -13.02 -27.89 4.37
N TRP A 226 -13.16 -27.81 3.05
CA TRP A 226 -13.35 -26.53 2.37
C TRP A 226 -14.25 -26.72 1.15
N GLY A 227 -14.90 -25.64 0.73
CA GLY A 227 -15.65 -25.64 -0.53
C GLY A 227 -16.02 -24.23 -1.00
N ASP A 228 -16.32 -24.14 -2.29
CA ASP A 228 -16.60 -22.88 -2.99
C ASP A 228 -18.05 -22.40 -2.85
N TYR A 229 -18.74 -22.83 -1.79
CA TYR A 229 -20.13 -22.50 -1.50
C TYR A 229 -20.25 -21.44 -0.40
N GLY A 230 -21.42 -20.83 -0.27
CA GLY A 230 -21.72 -19.84 0.78
C GLY A 230 -21.50 -18.38 0.36
N TYR A 231 -22.20 -17.49 1.05
CA TYR A 231 -22.28 -16.04 0.78
C TYR A 231 -21.38 -15.28 1.76
#